data_AF-A0A2U9PVH5-F1
#
_entry.id   AF-A0A2U9PVH5-F1
#
_cell.length_a   1.000
_cell.length_b   1.000
_cell.length_c   1.000
_cell.angle_alpha   90.00
_cell.angle_beta   90.00
_cell.angle_gamma   90.00
#
_symmetry.space_group_name_H-M   'P 1'
#
loop_
_entity.id
_entity.type
_entity.pdbx_description
1 polymer ?
#
loop_
_entity_poly.entity_id
_entity_poly.type
_entity_poly.pdbx_seq_one_letter_code
_entity_poly.pdbx_strand_id
1 'polypeptide(L)'
;MAITFTDEQAAALIEALGLPADTTDADLIVATVADLAAQVAGMNPEKPSTVAAAARKAGLEVVDTKTLAALRTDAANGRQMAAAAKAQKIEAAVDDAVSKGKIAPSRRQHWVTLCTHDEGMIEVLAAVPNETAVPMTEVGHSTEVDNDADKRPAWFY
;
A
#
# COMPACT_ATOMS: atom_id res chain seq x y z
N MET A 1 20.80 -53.44 31.76
CA MET A 1 21.69 -52.30 32.05
C MET A 1 20.83 -51.20 32.65
N ALA A 2 21.14 -50.71 33.85
CA ALA A 2 20.44 -49.56 34.42
C ALA A 2 21.08 -48.29 33.86
N ILE A 3 20.28 -47.41 33.27
CA ILE A 3 20.72 -46.07 32.90
C ILE A 3 20.41 -45.18 34.10
N THR A 4 21.44 -44.61 34.73
CA THR A 4 21.31 -43.69 35.86
C THR A 4 21.52 -42.27 35.35
N PHE A 5 20.51 -41.41 35.52
CA PHE A 5 20.62 -39.97 35.23
C PHE A 5 21.07 -39.22 36.48
N THR A 6 21.82 -38.13 36.30
CA THR A 6 22.03 -37.15 37.37
C THR A 6 20.77 -36.31 37.57
N ASP A 7 20.61 -35.68 38.73
CA ASP A 7 19.45 -34.82 39.02
C ASP A 7 19.30 -33.68 37.99
N GLU A 8 20.44 -33.14 37.53
CA GLU A 8 20.50 -32.14 36.46
C GLU A 8 20.00 -32.68 35.11
N GLN A 9 20.35 -33.93 34.78
CA GLN A 9 19.90 -34.59 33.54
C GLN A 9 18.42 -34.97 33.60
N ALA A 10 17.92 -35.36 34.78
CA ALA A 10 16.51 -35.64 35.00
C ALA A 10 15.66 -34.36 34.89
N ALA A 11 16.10 -33.26 35.51
CA ALA A 11 15.44 -31.96 35.41
C ALA A 11 15.40 -31.47 33.95
N ALA A 12 16.51 -31.57 33.22
CA ALA A 12 16.57 -31.20 31.81
C ALA A 12 15.64 -32.05 30.92
N LEU A 13 15.48 -33.35 31.22
CA LEU A 13 14.56 -34.22 30.51
C LEU A 13 13.09 -33.83 30.77
N ILE A 14 12.74 -33.57 32.03
CA ILE A 14 11.37 -33.18 32.43
C ILE A 14 11.00 -31.82 31.81
N GLU A 15 11.91 -30.87 31.84
CA GLU A 15 11.74 -29.55 31.20
C GLU A 15 11.58 -29.68 29.67
N ALA A 16 12.39 -30.51 29.01
CA ALA A 16 12.29 -30.77 27.57
C ALA A 16 10.95 -31.43 27.17
N LEU A 17 10.36 -32.22 28.08
CA LEU A 17 9.05 -32.84 27.89
C LEU A 17 7.88 -31.90 28.23
N GLY A 18 8.15 -30.71 28.78
CA GLY A 18 7.13 -29.76 29.19
C GLY A 18 6.32 -30.22 30.41
N LEU A 19 6.85 -31.16 31.19
CA LEU A 19 6.25 -31.65 32.42
C LEU A 19 6.62 -30.75 33.61
N PRO A 20 5.79 -30.72 34.68
CA PRO A 20 6.16 -30.03 35.91
C PRO A 20 7.50 -30.56 36.46
N ALA A 21 8.39 -29.66 36.89
CA ALA A 21 9.76 -29.97 37.33
C ALA A 21 9.83 -30.97 38.50
N ASP A 22 8.73 -31.10 39.22
CA ASP A 22 8.48 -31.94 40.38
C ASP A 22 7.81 -33.28 40.03
N THR A 23 7.75 -33.63 38.74
CA THR A 23 7.26 -34.94 38.28
C THR A 23 8.30 -36.03 38.60
N THR A 24 8.03 -36.85 39.60
CA THR A 24 8.90 -37.98 40.00
C THR A 24 8.39 -39.34 39.52
N ASP A 25 7.28 -39.37 38.78
CA ASP A 25 6.67 -40.59 38.25
C ASP A 25 7.40 -41.04 36.98
N ALA A 26 8.23 -42.08 37.13
CA ALA A 26 9.01 -42.65 36.03
C ALA A 26 8.13 -43.25 34.92
N ASP A 27 6.97 -43.83 35.26
CA ASP A 27 6.07 -44.43 34.27
C ASP A 27 5.41 -43.35 33.42
N LEU A 28 5.04 -42.22 34.03
CA LEU A 28 4.52 -41.05 33.32
C LEU A 28 5.57 -40.44 32.38
N ILE A 29 6.82 -40.31 32.82
CA ILE A 29 7.92 -39.80 31.98
C ILE A 29 8.16 -40.74 30.79
N VAL A 30 8.19 -42.05 31.01
CA VAL A 30 8.36 -43.02 29.91
C VAL A 30 7.17 -43.00 28.97
N ALA A 31 5.95 -42.90 29.48
CA ALA A 31 4.73 -42.81 28.67
C ALA A 31 4.70 -41.55 27.79
N THR A 32 5.10 -40.40 28.32
CA THR A 32 5.18 -39.14 27.56
C THR A 32 6.28 -39.15 26.50
N VAL A 33 7.44 -39.74 26.80
CA VAL A 33 8.50 -39.97 25.79
C VAL A 33 8.01 -40.91 24.69
N ALA A 34 7.31 -41.99 25.05
CA ALA A 34 6.76 -42.94 24.09
C ALA A 34 5.69 -42.30 23.20
N ASP A 35 4.80 -41.49 23.77
CA ASP A 35 3.78 -40.76 23.03
C ASP A 35 4.41 -39.72 22.09
N LEU A 36 5.40 -38.95 22.55
CA LEU A 36 6.14 -38.02 21.71
C LEU A 36 6.85 -38.74 20.54
N ALA A 37 7.49 -39.87 20.81
CA ALA A 37 8.13 -40.68 19.78
C ALA A 37 7.10 -41.24 18.77
N ALA A 38 5.92 -41.65 19.23
CA ALA A 38 4.83 -42.11 18.38
C ALA A 38 4.24 -40.98 17.53
N GLN A 39 4.09 -39.78 18.08
CA GLN A 39 3.66 -38.59 17.36
C GLN A 39 4.66 -38.21 16.25
N VAL A 40 5.96 -38.24 16.55
CA VAL A 40 7.02 -37.98 15.56
C VAL A 40 7.07 -39.07 14.50
N ALA A 41 6.95 -40.35 14.87
CA ALA A 41 6.88 -41.46 13.92
C ALA A 41 5.62 -41.40 13.01
N GLY A 42 4.53 -40.81 13.51
CA GLY A 42 3.30 -40.54 12.75
C GLY A 42 3.41 -39.34 11.80
N MET A 43 4.32 -38.40 12.07
CA MET A 43 4.63 -37.26 11.18
C MET A 43 5.49 -37.75 10.01
N ASN A 44 4.83 -38.31 9.01
CA ASN A 44 5.49 -38.67 7.77
C ASN A 44 5.74 -37.39 6.93
N PRO A 45 7.00 -36.95 6.72
CA PRO A 45 7.30 -35.68 6.02
C PRO A 45 6.89 -35.71 4.55
N GLU A 46 6.60 -36.88 4.00
CA GLU A 46 6.10 -37.07 2.63
C GLU A 46 4.59 -36.83 2.48
N LYS A 47 3.83 -36.75 3.58
CA LYS A 47 2.39 -36.49 3.52
C LYS A 47 2.15 -34.99 3.31
N PRO A 48 1.40 -34.55 2.27
CA PRO A 48 1.13 -33.14 2.01
C PRO A 48 0.51 -32.38 3.20
N SER A 49 -0.18 -33.09 4.09
CA SER A 49 -0.78 -32.52 5.32
C SER A 49 0.25 -32.10 6.37
N THR A 50 1.41 -32.76 6.47
CA THR A 50 2.46 -32.38 7.43
C THR A 50 3.21 -31.14 6.96
N VAL A 51 3.41 -30.98 5.64
CA VAL A 51 3.96 -29.77 5.03
C VAL A 51 3.04 -28.57 5.21
N ALA A 52 1.72 -28.74 5.02
CA ALA A 52 0.74 -27.67 5.25
C ALA A 52 0.66 -27.27 6.74
N ALA A 53 0.74 -28.23 7.66
CA ALA A 53 0.76 -27.97 9.09
C ALA A 53 2.05 -27.24 9.54
N ALA A 54 3.20 -27.64 8.99
CA ALA A 54 4.49 -26.99 9.23
C ALA A 54 4.50 -25.55 8.68
N ALA A 55 3.96 -25.33 7.48
CA ALA A 55 3.81 -24.00 6.89
C ALA A 55 2.96 -23.08 7.78
N ARG A 56 1.81 -23.56 8.27
CA ARG A 56 0.94 -22.78 9.19
C ARG A 56 1.66 -22.41 10.49
N LYS A 57 2.44 -23.33 11.07
CA LYS A 57 3.24 -23.05 12.27
C LYS A 57 4.28 -21.95 12.04
N ALA A 58 4.73 -21.77 10.80
CA ALA A 58 5.64 -20.70 10.38
C ALA A 58 4.92 -19.43 9.89
N GLY A 59 3.59 -19.34 10.01
CA GLY A 59 2.80 -18.20 9.51
C GLY A 59 2.66 -18.17 7.97
N LEU A 60 2.96 -19.27 7.30
CA LEU A 60 2.86 -19.41 5.85
C LEU A 60 1.58 -20.16 5.47
N GLU A 61 0.95 -19.75 4.38
CA GLU A 61 -0.20 -20.44 3.80
C GLU A 61 0.21 -21.11 2.48
N VAL A 62 -0.17 -22.38 2.32
CA VAL A 62 0.10 -23.13 1.10
C VAL A 62 -0.97 -22.78 0.07
N VAL A 63 -0.55 -22.13 -1.00
CA VAL A 63 -1.44 -21.68 -2.10
C VAL A 63 -1.05 -22.41 -3.39
N ASP A 64 -2.05 -22.79 -4.19
CA ASP A 64 -1.79 -23.35 -5.52
C ASP A 64 -1.05 -22.36 -6.44
N THR A 65 -0.18 -22.91 -7.27
CA THR A 65 0.66 -22.14 -8.19
C THR A 65 -0.15 -21.28 -9.17
N LYS A 66 -1.31 -21.76 -9.64
CA LYS A 66 -2.15 -20.99 -10.58
C LYS A 66 -2.80 -19.80 -9.87
N THR A 67 -3.28 -20.00 -8.65
CA THR A 67 -3.86 -18.92 -7.83
C THR A 67 -2.82 -17.85 -7.51
N LEU A 68 -1.59 -18.26 -7.17
CA LEU A 68 -0.50 -17.33 -6.90
C LEU A 68 -0.08 -16.55 -8.17
N ALA A 69 -0.06 -17.20 -9.34
CA ALA A 69 0.21 -16.52 -10.61
C ALA A 69 -0.89 -15.52 -10.99
N ALA A 70 -2.16 -15.89 -10.79
CA ALA A 70 -3.30 -15.00 -10.98
C ALA A 70 -3.21 -13.78 -10.05
N LEU A 71 -2.97 -13.99 -8.75
CA LEU A 71 -2.85 -12.91 -7.77
C LEU A 71 -1.71 -11.94 -8.10
N ARG A 72 -0.56 -12.44 -8.57
CA ARG A 72 0.56 -11.59 -9.01
C ARG A 72 0.18 -10.72 -10.20
N THR A 73 -0.57 -11.29 -11.15
CA THR A 73 -1.05 -10.59 -12.35
C THR A 73 -2.05 -9.52 -11.95
N ASP A 74 -3.04 -9.86 -11.13
CA ASP A 74 -4.05 -8.93 -10.64
C ASP A 74 -3.44 -7.81 -9.82
N ALA A 75 -2.43 -8.10 -8.98
CA ALA A 75 -1.70 -7.08 -8.23
C ALA A 75 -0.90 -6.13 -9.15
N ALA A 76 -0.33 -6.64 -10.25
CA ALA A 76 0.35 -5.80 -11.22
C ALA A 76 -0.64 -4.89 -11.96
N ASN A 77 -1.76 -5.44 -12.42
CA ASN A 77 -2.83 -4.69 -13.07
C ASN A 77 -3.43 -3.64 -12.14
N GLY A 78 -3.68 -3.99 -10.88
CA GLY A 78 -4.19 -3.07 -9.86
C GLY A 78 -3.25 -1.89 -9.61
N ARG A 79 -1.93 -2.13 -9.54
CA ARG A 79 -0.94 -1.04 -9.43
C ARG A 79 -0.96 -0.11 -10.64
N GLN A 80 -1.08 -0.67 -11.85
CA GLN A 80 -1.18 0.13 -13.07
C GLN A 80 -2.46 0.97 -13.10
N MET A 81 -3.61 0.36 -12.77
CA MET A 81 -4.90 1.06 -12.71
C MET A 81 -4.91 2.16 -11.65
N ALA A 82 -4.34 1.90 -10.46
CA ALA A 82 -4.24 2.89 -9.40
C ALA A 82 -3.39 4.09 -9.83
N ALA A 83 -2.25 3.85 -10.51
CA ALA A 83 -1.42 4.91 -11.04
C ALA A 83 -2.15 5.74 -12.12
N ALA A 84 -2.86 5.08 -13.04
CA ALA A 84 -3.65 5.75 -14.07
C ALA A 84 -4.80 6.58 -13.47
N ALA A 85 -5.52 6.03 -12.49
CA ALA A 85 -6.59 6.74 -11.80
C ALA A 85 -6.09 7.98 -11.06
N LYS A 86 -4.91 7.91 -10.43
CA LYS A 86 -4.27 9.07 -9.79
C LYS A 86 -3.92 10.15 -10.82
N ALA A 87 -3.31 9.78 -11.94
CA ALA A 87 -2.98 10.72 -13.01
C ALA A 87 -4.25 11.39 -13.58
N GLN A 88 -5.29 10.61 -13.86
CA GLN A 88 -6.56 11.13 -14.36
C GLN A 88 -7.22 12.09 -13.37
N LYS A 89 -7.17 11.79 -12.06
CA LYS A 89 -7.70 12.68 -11.02
C LYS A 89 -6.97 14.03 -11.00
N ILE A 90 -5.64 14.01 -11.13
CA ILE A 90 -4.83 15.23 -11.20
C ILE A 90 -5.19 16.05 -12.43
N GLU A 91 -5.20 15.42 -13.60
CA GLU A 91 -5.51 16.10 -14.87
C GLU A 91 -6.91 16.71 -14.86
N ALA A 92 -7.92 15.96 -14.40
CA ALA A 92 -9.29 16.45 -14.30
C ALA A 92 -9.41 17.65 -13.35
N ALA A 93 -8.71 17.64 -12.21
CA ALA A 93 -8.71 18.77 -11.28
C ALA A 93 -8.05 20.02 -11.88
N VAL A 94 -6.95 19.84 -12.62
CA VAL A 94 -6.27 20.95 -13.31
C VAL A 94 -7.13 21.49 -14.45
N ASP A 95 -7.77 20.63 -15.23
CA ASP A 95 -8.65 21.04 -16.32
C ASP A 95 -9.89 21.80 -15.82
N ASP A 96 -10.49 21.35 -14.71
CA ASP A 96 -11.55 22.09 -14.03
C ASP A 96 -11.07 23.49 -13.60
N ALA A 97 -9.87 23.60 -13.03
CA ALA A 97 -9.32 24.88 -12.62
C ALA A 97 -9.02 25.83 -13.79
N VAL A 98 -8.56 25.31 -14.93
CA VAL A 98 -8.39 26.09 -16.16
C VAL A 98 -9.76 26.59 -16.66
N SER A 99 -10.75 25.71 -16.73
CA SER A 99 -12.09 26.07 -17.22
C SER A 99 -12.80 27.13 -16.36
N LYS A 100 -12.50 27.17 -15.06
CA LYS A 100 -13.01 28.17 -14.11
C LYS A 100 -12.16 29.44 -14.04
N GLY A 101 -11.13 29.57 -14.89
CA GLY A 101 -10.23 30.73 -14.90
C GLY A 101 -9.37 30.87 -13.64
N LYS A 102 -9.27 29.83 -12.80
CA LYS A 102 -8.44 29.84 -11.58
C LYS A 102 -6.95 29.90 -11.92
N ILE A 103 -6.57 29.25 -13.02
CA ILE A 103 -5.21 29.23 -13.55
C ILE A 103 -5.23 29.51 -15.05
N ALA A 104 -4.14 30.10 -15.56
CA ALA A 104 -3.99 30.31 -17.00
C ALA A 104 -3.76 28.97 -17.74
N PRO A 105 -4.36 28.77 -18.94
CA PRO A 105 -4.16 27.56 -19.74
C PRO A 105 -2.68 27.23 -20.02
N SER A 106 -1.84 28.26 -20.20
CA SER A 106 -0.40 28.12 -20.43
C SER A 106 0.35 27.45 -19.28
N ARG A 107 -0.21 27.49 -18.07
CA ARG A 107 0.38 26.88 -16.86
C ARG A 107 -0.18 25.49 -16.55
N ARG A 108 -1.09 24.95 -17.37
CA ARG A 108 -1.69 23.62 -17.17
C ARG A 108 -0.62 22.55 -16.90
N GLN A 109 0.37 22.44 -17.78
CA GLN A 109 1.41 21.41 -17.67
C GLN A 109 2.22 21.54 -16.38
N HIS A 110 2.53 22.78 -15.97
CA HIS A 110 3.25 23.04 -14.73
C HIS A 110 2.46 22.56 -13.51
N TRP A 111 1.15 22.83 -13.47
CA TRP A 111 0.28 22.37 -12.38
C TRP A 111 0.10 20.84 -12.36
N VAL A 112 -0.01 20.19 -13.52
CA VAL A 112 -0.06 18.71 -13.59
C VAL A 112 1.23 18.10 -13.01
N THR A 113 2.39 18.64 -13.40
CA THR A 113 3.68 18.19 -12.85
C THR A 113 3.77 18.43 -11.35
N LEU A 114 3.36 19.61 -10.88
CA LEU A 114 3.39 19.95 -9.46
C LEU A 114 2.50 19.01 -8.64
N CYS A 115 1.24 18.81 -9.06
CA CYS A 115 0.28 17.93 -8.37
C CYS A 115 0.65 16.44 -8.42
N THR A 116 1.49 16.04 -9.39
CA THR A 116 2.04 14.67 -9.46
C THR A 116 3.08 14.44 -8.36
N HIS A 117 3.88 15.46 -8.03
CA HIS A 117 4.90 15.40 -6.99
C HIS A 117 4.36 15.70 -5.59
N ASP A 118 3.31 16.52 -5.49
CA ASP A 118 2.65 16.87 -4.23
C ASP A 118 1.13 16.87 -4.39
N GLU A 119 0.45 15.88 -3.79
CA GLU A 119 -1.00 15.77 -3.85
C GLU A 119 -1.72 16.91 -3.13
N GLY A 120 -1.10 17.54 -2.13
CA GLY A 120 -1.68 18.66 -1.37
C GLY A 120 -1.91 19.90 -2.25
N MET A 121 -1.23 20.00 -3.40
CA MET A 121 -1.41 21.10 -4.34
C MET A 121 -2.78 21.08 -5.03
N ILE A 122 -3.47 19.93 -5.06
CA ILE A 122 -4.85 19.86 -5.55
C ILE A 122 -5.79 20.63 -4.60
N GLU A 123 -5.55 20.58 -3.29
CA GLU A 123 -6.35 21.31 -2.30
C GLU A 123 -6.11 22.82 -2.41
N VAL A 124 -4.85 23.21 -2.62
CA VAL A 124 -4.50 24.62 -2.92
C VAL A 124 -5.25 25.10 -4.15
N LEU A 125 -5.26 24.30 -5.23
CA LEU A 125 -5.97 24.62 -6.47
C LEU A 125 -7.49 24.72 -6.26
N ALA A 126 -8.06 23.88 -5.38
CA ALA A 126 -9.46 23.95 -5.00
C ALA A 126 -9.79 25.25 -4.24
N ALA A 127 -8.88 25.71 -3.38
CA ALA A 127 -9.03 26.94 -2.59
C ALA A 127 -8.89 28.24 -3.40
N VAL A 128 -8.25 28.19 -4.59
CA VAL A 128 -8.15 29.37 -5.46
C VAL A 128 -9.56 29.81 -5.91
N PRO A 129 -9.95 31.09 -5.72
CA PRO A 129 -11.21 31.61 -6.21
C PRO A 129 -11.32 31.52 -7.74
N ASN A 130 -12.53 31.35 -8.24
CA ASN A 130 -12.77 31.36 -9.68
C ASN A 130 -12.32 32.68 -10.30
N GLU A 131 -11.88 32.63 -11.55
CA GLU A 131 -11.48 33.80 -12.34
C GLU A 131 -10.30 34.61 -11.78
N THR A 132 -9.55 34.05 -10.82
CA THR A 132 -8.37 34.71 -10.22
C THR A 132 -7.29 35.04 -11.24
N ALA A 133 -7.06 34.14 -12.22
CA ALA A 133 -6.00 34.32 -13.21
C ALA A 133 -6.54 34.79 -14.57
N VAL A 134 -7.72 34.33 -14.96
CA VAL A 134 -8.35 34.67 -16.24
C VAL A 134 -9.79 35.08 -15.97
N PRO A 135 -10.16 36.35 -16.24
CA PRO A 135 -11.56 36.78 -16.18
C PRO A 135 -12.38 35.98 -17.19
N MET A 136 -13.40 35.28 -16.71
CA MET A 136 -14.33 34.53 -17.55
C MET A 136 -15.68 35.25 -17.67
N THR A 137 -15.93 36.19 -16.75
CA THR A 137 -17.01 37.16 -16.82
C THR A 137 -16.52 38.46 -17.45
N GLU A 138 -17.41 39.14 -18.17
CA GLU A 138 -17.13 40.43 -18.78
C GLU A 138 -16.95 41.49 -17.69
N VAL A 139 -15.74 42.05 -17.60
CA VAL A 139 -15.41 43.11 -16.62
C VAL A 139 -15.85 44.50 -17.13
N GLY A 140 -16.21 44.60 -18.42
CA GLY A 140 -16.78 45.78 -19.07
C GLY A 140 -16.29 45.93 -20.52
N HIS A 141 -17.12 46.52 -21.38
CA HIS A 141 -16.76 46.91 -22.74
C HIS A 141 -16.81 48.43 -22.91
N SER A 142 -15.96 48.98 -23.79
CA SER A 142 -16.06 50.38 -24.20
C SER A 142 -17.30 50.57 -25.06
N THR A 143 -18.20 51.48 -24.65
CA THR A 143 -19.40 51.85 -25.42
C THR A 143 -19.18 53.09 -26.29
N GLU A 144 -18.04 53.77 -26.17
CA GLU A 144 -17.72 54.95 -26.96
C GLU A 144 -16.92 54.59 -28.21
N VAL A 145 -17.42 55.04 -29.36
CA VAL A 145 -16.65 55.09 -30.61
C VAL A 145 -15.64 56.22 -30.45
N ASP A 146 -14.38 55.86 -30.29
CA ASP A 146 -13.28 56.82 -30.23
C ASP A 146 -13.13 57.52 -31.58
N ASN A 147 -13.82 58.66 -31.74
CA ASN A 147 -13.74 59.52 -32.93
C ASN A 147 -12.40 60.29 -33.01
N ASP A 148 -11.48 60.11 -32.05
CA ASP A 148 -10.17 60.77 -32.04
C ASP A 148 -9.06 59.99 -32.76
N ALA A 149 -9.37 58.82 -33.36
CA ALA A 149 -8.43 58.06 -34.18
C ALA A 149 -7.88 58.83 -35.41
N ASP A 150 -8.53 59.93 -35.82
CA ASP A 150 -8.10 60.78 -36.94
C ASP A 150 -7.24 61.99 -36.50
N LYS A 151 -7.04 62.19 -35.18
CA LYS A 151 -6.13 63.21 -34.66
C LYS A 151 -4.73 62.62 -34.51
N ARG A 152 -3.80 63.06 -35.38
CA ARG A 152 -2.37 62.77 -35.20
C ARG A 152 -1.97 63.04 -33.75
N PRO A 153 -1.36 62.08 -33.04
CA PRO A 153 -0.96 62.32 -31.67
C PRO A 153 0.09 63.44 -31.63
N ALA A 154 -0.15 64.46 -30.81
CA ALA A 154 0.70 65.66 -30.68
C ALA A 154 2.12 65.40 -30.13
N TRP A 155 2.48 64.14 -29.91
CA TRP A 155 3.76 63.68 -29.37
C TRP A 155 4.67 63.01 -30.41
N PHE A 156 4.24 62.94 -31.68
CA PHE A 156 5.14 62.75 -32.81
C PHE A 156 5.52 64.12 -33.38
N TYR A 157 6.66 64.66 -32.94
CA TYR A 157 7.41 65.72 -33.62
C TYR A 157 8.63 65.11 -34.31
#